data_AF-A0A139BWW1-F1
#
_entry.id   AF-A0A139BWW1-F1
#
_cell.length_a   1.000
_cell.length_b   1.000
_cell.length_c   1.000
_cell.angle_alpha   90.00
_cell.angle_beta   90.00
_cell.angle_gamma   90.00
#
_symmetry.space_group_name_H-M   'P 1'
#
loop_
_entity.id
_entity.type
_entity.pdbx_description
1 polymer ?
#
loop_
_entity_poly.entity_id
_entity_poly.type
_entity_poly.pdbx_seq_one_letter_code
_entity_poly.pdbx_strand_id
1 'polypeptide(L)'
;MFCIRTLLAMLFLLPLSVAFAADWQYAGIVGRDKASFFDAADIQYPDKDTVRLWVKDIAEKTIWGYFKSRDGDQIMDESARKIASGYTPEFLKLESARRMLPADFKMQDALATMVSDEIIANKAGVPSVTSTYFEIDCRGRRIAPLTVIKYRKNGSIAKSQTPQQAKYFYIVPDSSGDWLAMLVCPRS
;
A
#
# COMPACT_ATOMS: atom_id res chain seq x y z
N MET A 1 53.70 -13.12 1.03
CA MET A 1 52.97 -13.16 -0.25
C MET A 1 51.55 -13.61 0.06
N PHE A 2 50.69 -12.67 0.46
CA PHE A 2 49.33 -12.97 0.93
C PHE A 2 48.46 -13.38 -0.26
N CYS A 3 47.80 -14.53 -0.13
CA CYS A 3 47.08 -15.19 -1.20
C CYS A 3 45.83 -14.36 -1.59
N ILE A 4 45.94 -13.57 -2.67
CA ILE A 4 44.86 -12.76 -3.25
C ILE A 4 43.62 -13.61 -3.60
N ARG A 5 43.77 -14.93 -3.75
CA ARG A 5 42.68 -15.86 -4.07
C ARG A 5 41.70 -16.10 -2.92
N THR A 6 42.10 -15.95 -1.66
CA THR A 6 41.21 -16.17 -0.51
C THR A 6 40.33 -14.97 -0.20
N LEU A 7 40.72 -13.76 -0.63
CA LEU A 7 39.97 -12.52 -0.44
C LEU A 7 38.80 -12.37 -1.44
N LEU A 8 38.91 -12.97 -2.63
CA LEU A 8 37.82 -12.95 -3.63
C LEU A 8 36.62 -13.82 -3.23
N ALA A 9 36.83 -14.89 -2.46
CA ALA A 9 35.76 -15.81 -2.06
C ALA A 9 34.88 -15.24 -0.94
N MET A 10 35.40 -14.33 -0.10
CA MET A 10 34.58 -13.64 0.92
C MET A 10 33.70 -12.54 0.33
N LEU A 11 34.02 -12.00 -0.85
CA LEU A 11 33.21 -10.94 -1.48
C LEU A 11 31.86 -11.44 -2.02
N PHE A 12 31.71 -12.76 -2.23
CA PHE A 12 30.46 -13.38 -2.72
C PHE A 12 29.55 -13.91 -1.61
N LEU A 13 29.93 -13.77 -0.34
CA LEU A 13 29.08 -14.07 0.81
C LEU A 13 28.41 -12.80 1.39
N LEU A 14 28.31 -11.73 0.60
CA LEU A 14 27.36 -10.67 0.92
C LEU A 14 25.97 -11.30 0.78
N PRO A 15 25.14 -11.35 1.84
CA PRO A 15 23.75 -11.69 1.67
C PRO A 15 23.21 -10.71 0.64
N LEU A 16 22.80 -11.22 -0.53
CA LEU A 16 21.95 -10.48 -1.44
C LEU A 16 20.73 -10.14 -0.60
N SER A 17 20.68 -8.92 -0.05
CA SER A 17 19.48 -8.41 0.56
C SER A 17 18.46 -8.42 -0.55
N VAL A 18 17.57 -9.42 -0.51
CA VAL A 18 16.44 -9.52 -1.41
C VAL A 18 15.62 -8.28 -1.09
N ALA A 19 15.82 -7.22 -1.89
CA ALA A 19 14.95 -6.07 -1.85
C ALA A 19 13.63 -6.59 -2.41
N PHE A 20 12.74 -7.04 -1.53
CA PHE A 20 11.38 -7.31 -1.92
C PHE A 20 10.83 -6.00 -2.48
N ALA A 21 10.40 -6.04 -3.74
CA ALA A 21 9.64 -4.94 -4.28
C ALA A 21 8.40 -4.76 -3.37
N ALA A 22 8.06 -3.51 -3.07
CA ALA A 22 6.84 -3.22 -2.32
C ALA A 22 5.64 -3.90 -2.98
N ASP A 23 4.73 -4.45 -2.18
CA ASP A 23 3.48 -5.07 -2.65
C ASP A 23 2.31 -4.18 -2.24
N TRP A 24 2.02 -3.17 -3.07
CA TRP A 24 0.98 -2.19 -2.78
C TRP A 24 -0.40 -2.79 -3.01
N GLN A 25 -1.13 -3.04 -1.93
CA GLN A 25 -2.48 -3.57 -1.95
C GLN A 25 -3.50 -2.48 -1.63
N TYR A 26 -4.70 -2.57 -2.21
CA TYR A 26 -5.74 -1.54 -2.06
C TYR A 26 -6.24 -1.46 -0.61
N ALA A 27 -6.24 -0.25 -0.04
CA ALA A 27 -6.64 0.00 1.35
C ALA A 27 -7.98 0.76 1.48
N GLY A 28 -8.48 1.32 0.38
CA GLY A 28 -9.70 2.14 0.36
C GLY A 28 -9.49 3.52 -0.27
N ILE A 29 -10.49 4.38 -0.10
CA ILE A 29 -10.48 5.76 -0.58
C ILE A 29 -10.20 6.70 0.59
N VAL A 30 -9.35 7.70 0.36
CA VAL A 30 -9.04 8.76 1.34
C VAL A 30 -9.47 10.11 0.78
N GLY A 31 -10.45 10.74 1.42
CA GLY A 31 -11.05 11.97 0.91
C GLY A 31 -11.93 11.69 -0.31
N ARG A 32 -11.93 12.61 -1.29
CA ARG A 32 -12.79 12.51 -2.48
C ARG A 32 -12.08 12.09 -3.76
N ASP A 33 -10.75 12.10 -3.80
CA ASP A 33 -9.98 12.05 -5.05
C ASP A 33 -8.68 11.25 -4.95
N LYS A 34 -8.56 10.35 -3.96
CA LYS A 34 -7.36 9.52 -3.76
C LYS A 34 -7.69 8.09 -3.36
N ALA A 35 -7.03 7.16 -4.01
CA ALA A 35 -6.97 5.77 -3.56
C ALA A 35 -5.75 5.59 -2.64
N SER A 36 -5.92 4.80 -1.59
CA SER A 36 -4.90 4.51 -0.61
C SER A 36 -4.47 3.05 -0.74
N PHE A 37 -3.18 2.80 -0.55
CA PHE A 37 -2.56 1.49 -0.71
C PHE A 37 -1.59 1.24 0.43
N PHE A 38 -1.56 0.04 0.98
CA PHE A 38 -0.58 -0.36 1.99
C PHE A 38 0.45 -1.31 1.40
N ASP A 39 1.68 -1.27 1.91
CA ASP A 39 2.73 -2.21 1.51
C ASP A 39 2.56 -3.52 2.30
N ALA A 40 2.01 -4.53 1.65
CA ALA A 40 1.77 -5.84 2.24
C ALA A 40 3.05 -6.66 2.45
N ALA A 41 4.13 -6.32 1.73
CA ALA A 41 5.40 -7.05 1.80
C ALA A 41 6.28 -6.64 3.01
N ASP A 42 6.09 -5.41 3.53
CA ASP A 42 6.90 -4.83 4.62
C ASP A 42 6.05 -4.44 5.85
N ILE A 43 5.05 -5.25 6.19
CA ILE A 43 4.31 -5.08 7.44
C ILE A 43 5.16 -5.60 8.61
N GLN A 44 5.32 -4.76 9.63
CA GLN A 44 6.05 -5.09 10.85
C GLN A 44 5.08 -5.26 12.01
N TYR A 45 5.33 -6.29 12.84
CA TYR A 45 4.56 -6.56 14.06
C TYR A 45 5.51 -6.48 15.26
N PRO A 46 5.77 -5.28 15.81
CA PRO A 46 6.67 -5.13 16.97
C PRO A 46 6.22 -5.96 18.18
N ASP A 47 4.92 -6.15 18.34
CA ASP A 47 4.30 -7.03 19.31
C ASP A 47 2.94 -7.52 18.77
N LYS A 48 2.19 -8.27 19.60
CA LYS A 48 0.90 -8.89 19.21
C LYS A 48 -0.24 -7.88 18.99
N ASP A 49 -0.14 -6.69 19.57
CA ASP A 49 -1.20 -5.68 19.60
C ASP A 49 -0.82 -4.45 18.73
N THR A 50 0.39 -4.43 18.15
CA THR A 50 0.94 -3.29 17.41
C THR A 50 1.37 -3.69 16.00
N VAL A 51 1.00 -2.88 15.01
CA VAL A 51 1.41 -3.04 13.61
C VAL A 51 2.06 -1.76 13.11
N ARG A 52 3.13 -1.87 12.32
CA ARG A 52 3.71 -0.75 11.57
C ARG A 52 3.78 -1.06 10.10
N LEU A 53 3.46 -0.08 9.27
CA LEU A 53 3.36 -0.27 7.83
C LEU A 53 3.48 1.05 7.07
N TRP A 54 3.88 0.94 5.82
CA TRP A 54 3.77 2.03 4.86
C TRP A 54 2.41 2.04 4.19
N VAL A 55 1.86 3.25 4.05
CA VAL A 55 0.68 3.54 3.23
C VAL A 55 1.05 4.64 2.25
N LYS A 56 0.58 4.55 1.02
CA LYS A 56 0.67 5.64 0.05
C LYS A 56 -0.70 5.97 -0.50
N ASP A 57 -0.90 7.24 -0.83
CA ASP A 57 -2.09 7.71 -1.51
C ASP A 57 -1.73 8.14 -2.92
N ILE A 58 -2.48 7.68 -3.91
CA ILE A 58 -2.35 8.08 -5.31
C ILE A 58 -3.61 8.86 -5.69
N ALA A 59 -3.43 10.00 -6.36
CA ALA A 59 -4.56 10.77 -6.86
C ALA A 59 -5.32 9.96 -7.92
N GLU A 60 -6.63 9.95 -7.84
CA GLU A 60 -7.50 9.20 -8.76
C GLU A 60 -7.26 9.60 -10.23
N LYS A 61 -7.06 10.90 -10.48
CA LYS A 61 -6.68 11.39 -11.82
C LYS A 61 -5.38 10.80 -12.37
N THR A 62 -4.43 10.45 -11.48
CA THR A 62 -3.17 9.83 -11.87
C THR A 62 -3.46 8.40 -12.33
N ILE A 63 -4.25 7.65 -11.54
CA ILE A 63 -4.70 6.29 -11.87
C ILE A 63 -5.45 6.29 -13.22
N TRP A 64 -6.43 7.18 -13.38
CA TRP A 64 -7.15 7.37 -14.66
C TRP A 64 -6.23 7.76 -15.82
N GLY A 65 -5.16 8.51 -15.55
CA GLY A 65 -4.13 8.84 -16.54
C GLY A 65 -3.41 7.62 -17.08
N TYR A 66 -3.14 6.62 -16.23
CA TYR A 66 -2.51 5.36 -16.66
C TYR A 66 -3.45 4.53 -17.55
N PHE A 67 -4.74 4.42 -17.21
CA PHE A 67 -5.72 3.73 -18.06
C PHE A 67 -5.86 4.35 -19.45
N LYS A 68 -5.77 5.69 -19.55
CA LYS A 68 -5.87 6.42 -20.82
C LYS A 68 -4.53 6.50 -21.58
N SER A 69 -3.46 6.01 -20.97
CA SER A 69 -2.12 6.00 -21.58
C SER A 69 -1.95 4.79 -22.49
N ARG A 70 -0.81 4.72 -23.18
CA ARG A 70 -0.42 3.55 -23.98
C ARG A 70 -0.29 2.26 -23.15
N ASP A 71 -0.14 2.38 -21.83
CA ASP A 71 -0.01 1.23 -20.93
C ASP A 71 -1.38 0.66 -20.51
N GLY A 72 -2.48 1.30 -20.92
CA GLY A 72 -3.85 0.94 -20.53
C GLY A 72 -4.19 -0.51 -20.86
N ASP A 73 -3.94 -0.95 -22.10
CA ASP A 73 -4.22 -2.33 -22.53
C ASP A 73 -3.42 -3.35 -21.71
N GLN A 74 -2.14 -3.05 -21.44
CA GLN A 74 -1.30 -3.90 -20.60
C GLN A 74 -1.85 -4.01 -19.16
N ILE A 75 -2.32 -2.90 -18.58
CA ILE A 75 -2.92 -2.89 -17.24
C ILE A 75 -4.18 -3.76 -17.23
N MET A 76 -5.03 -3.66 -18.26
CA MET A 76 -6.25 -4.45 -18.35
C MET A 76 -5.94 -5.94 -18.50
N ASP A 77 -4.95 -6.30 -19.31
CA ASP A 77 -4.50 -7.69 -19.48
C ASP A 77 -3.91 -8.27 -18.20
N GLU A 78 -3.05 -7.52 -17.49
CA GLU A 78 -2.48 -7.92 -16.20
C GLU A 78 -3.58 -8.11 -15.15
N SER A 79 -4.56 -7.21 -15.13
CA SER A 79 -5.69 -7.26 -14.20
C SER A 79 -6.58 -8.46 -14.48
N ALA A 80 -6.90 -8.72 -15.76
CA ALA A 80 -7.66 -9.89 -16.17
C ALA A 80 -6.96 -11.19 -15.79
N ARG A 81 -5.62 -11.28 -15.98
CA ARG A 81 -4.83 -12.43 -15.55
C ARG A 81 -4.83 -12.60 -14.03
N LYS A 82 -4.65 -11.52 -13.26
CA LYS A 82 -4.68 -11.56 -11.79
C LYS A 82 -6.06 -12.00 -11.29
N ILE A 83 -7.15 -11.51 -11.88
CA ILE A 83 -8.51 -11.95 -11.55
C ILE A 83 -8.74 -13.42 -11.92
N ALA A 84 -8.31 -13.84 -13.11
CA ALA A 84 -8.47 -15.21 -13.60
C ALA A 84 -7.70 -16.24 -12.75
N SER A 85 -6.66 -15.83 -12.00
CA SER A 85 -5.97 -16.70 -11.04
C SER A 85 -6.75 -16.92 -9.73
N GLY A 86 -7.91 -16.27 -9.58
CA GLY A 86 -8.73 -16.33 -8.37
C GLY A 86 -8.36 -15.26 -7.34
N TYR A 87 -7.47 -14.33 -7.67
CA TYR A 87 -7.12 -13.23 -6.76
C TYR A 87 -8.33 -12.35 -6.45
N THR A 88 -8.48 -11.98 -5.17
CA THR A 88 -9.46 -10.99 -4.70
C THR A 88 -8.76 -10.04 -3.72
N PRO A 89 -8.78 -8.72 -3.97
CA PRO A 89 -8.23 -7.73 -3.04
C PRO A 89 -8.76 -7.92 -1.62
N GLU A 90 -7.87 -7.83 -0.62
CA GLU A 90 -8.25 -8.01 0.79
C GLU A 90 -9.34 -7.04 1.23
N PHE A 91 -9.33 -5.82 0.68
CA PHE A 91 -10.36 -4.81 0.93
C PHE A 91 -11.78 -5.30 0.58
N LEU A 92 -11.95 -6.03 -0.52
CA LEU A 92 -13.26 -6.56 -0.91
C LEU A 92 -13.75 -7.70 -0.01
N LYS A 93 -12.89 -8.28 0.81
CA LYS A 93 -13.28 -9.31 1.79
C LYS A 93 -13.85 -8.69 3.07
N LEU A 94 -13.68 -7.38 3.28
CA LEU A 94 -14.25 -6.68 4.42
C LEU A 94 -15.74 -6.37 4.18
N GLU A 95 -16.61 -6.84 5.07
CA GLU A 95 -18.05 -6.55 4.97
C GLU A 95 -18.36 -5.06 5.09
N SER A 96 -17.64 -4.33 5.94
CA SER A 96 -17.76 -2.88 6.09
C SER A 96 -17.41 -2.14 4.80
N ALA A 97 -16.37 -2.57 4.09
CA ALA A 97 -15.98 -2.01 2.81
C ALA A 97 -17.03 -2.27 1.71
N ARG A 98 -17.56 -3.50 1.65
CA ARG A 98 -18.58 -3.87 0.66
C ARG A 98 -19.85 -3.04 0.78
N ARG A 99 -20.24 -2.66 2.01
CA ARG A 99 -21.42 -1.81 2.27
C ARG A 99 -21.30 -0.39 1.73
N MET A 100 -20.10 0.08 1.42
CA MET A 100 -19.89 1.41 0.83
C MET A 100 -19.97 1.43 -0.69
N LEU A 101 -19.90 0.28 -1.34
CA LEU A 101 -20.06 0.24 -2.78
C LEU A 101 -21.47 0.72 -3.12
N PRO A 102 -21.64 1.60 -4.13
CA PRO A 102 -22.95 2.02 -4.57
C PRO A 102 -23.84 0.81 -4.89
N ALA A 103 -25.12 0.89 -4.57
CA ALA A 103 -26.03 -0.27 -4.70
C ALA A 103 -26.15 -0.80 -6.14
N ASP A 104 -25.91 0.06 -7.13
CA ASP A 104 -25.88 -0.23 -8.56
C ASP A 104 -24.50 -0.71 -9.06
N PHE A 105 -23.47 -0.63 -8.22
CA PHE A 105 -22.11 -1.01 -8.56
C PHE A 105 -21.95 -2.52 -8.50
N LYS A 106 -21.61 -3.14 -9.64
CA LYS A 106 -21.44 -4.59 -9.71
C LYS A 106 -20.15 -4.99 -9.00
N MET A 107 -20.19 -6.09 -8.26
CA MET A 107 -19.01 -6.62 -7.57
C MET A 107 -17.85 -6.93 -8.53
N GLN A 108 -18.17 -7.33 -9.76
CA GLN A 108 -17.18 -7.57 -10.81
C GLN A 108 -16.46 -6.28 -11.21
N ASP A 109 -17.18 -5.16 -11.28
CA ASP A 109 -16.60 -3.85 -11.61
C ASP A 109 -15.69 -3.39 -10.47
N ALA A 110 -16.11 -3.58 -9.21
CA ALA A 110 -15.27 -3.30 -8.04
C ALA A 110 -13.99 -4.13 -8.01
N LEU A 111 -14.10 -5.42 -8.32
CA LEU A 111 -12.96 -6.32 -8.43
C LEU A 111 -11.99 -5.84 -9.52
N ALA A 112 -12.50 -5.55 -10.72
CA ALA A 112 -11.70 -5.07 -11.84
C ALA A 112 -11.00 -3.75 -11.53
N THR A 113 -11.72 -2.79 -10.95
CA THR A 113 -11.15 -1.49 -10.56
C THR A 113 -10.04 -1.65 -9.52
N MET A 114 -10.32 -2.32 -8.39
CA MET A 114 -9.33 -2.42 -7.31
C MET A 114 -8.09 -3.21 -7.72
N VAL A 115 -8.26 -4.29 -8.49
CA VAL A 115 -7.12 -5.05 -9.02
C VAL A 115 -6.27 -4.18 -9.96
N SER A 116 -6.90 -3.43 -10.87
CA SER A 116 -6.17 -2.56 -11.78
C SER A 116 -5.46 -1.42 -11.05
N ASP A 117 -6.08 -0.87 -10.02
CA ASP A 117 -5.50 0.16 -9.15
C ASP A 117 -4.25 -0.37 -8.43
N GLU A 118 -4.27 -1.61 -7.94
CA GLU A 118 -3.09 -2.27 -7.37
C GLU A 118 -1.98 -2.48 -8.40
N ILE A 119 -2.32 -2.93 -9.62
CA ILE A 119 -1.35 -3.08 -10.71
C ILE A 119 -0.67 -1.73 -10.99
N ILE A 120 -1.46 -0.65 -11.09
CA ILE A 120 -0.93 0.71 -11.27
C ILE A 120 -0.08 1.12 -10.08
N ALA A 121 -0.53 0.88 -8.84
CA ALA A 121 0.24 1.20 -7.65
C ALA A 121 1.60 0.47 -7.61
N ASN A 122 1.70 -0.73 -8.16
CA ASN A 122 2.95 -1.49 -8.20
C ASN A 122 3.86 -1.16 -9.39
N LYS A 123 3.44 -0.32 -10.34
CA LYS A 123 4.31 0.15 -11.41
C LYS A 123 5.37 1.13 -10.88
N ALA A 124 6.58 0.99 -11.39
CA ALA A 124 7.65 1.93 -11.11
C ALA A 124 7.29 3.34 -11.64
N GLY A 125 7.64 4.37 -10.87
CA GLY A 125 7.47 5.77 -11.29
C GLY A 125 6.05 6.32 -11.15
N VAL A 126 5.08 5.56 -10.61
CA VAL A 126 3.76 6.11 -10.28
C VAL A 126 3.88 7.08 -9.11
N PRO A 127 3.57 8.38 -9.30
CA PRO A 127 3.78 9.37 -8.25
C PRO A 127 2.70 9.26 -7.17
N SER A 128 3.12 9.04 -5.93
CA SER A 128 2.28 9.21 -4.75
C SER A 128 1.99 10.69 -4.51
N VAL A 129 0.83 11.01 -3.91
CA VAL A 129 0.56 12.31 -3.29
C VAL A 129 1.22 12.37 -1.91
N THR A 130 1.06 11.28 -1.16
CA THR A 130 1.54 11.10 0.19
C THR A 130 2.05 9.67 0.37
N SER A 131 3.12 9.51 1.15
CA SER A 131 3.51 8.23 1.74
C SER A 131 3.62 8.44 3.25
N THR A 132 2.94 7.60 4.02
CA THR A 132 2.88 7.70 5.47
C THR A 132 3.29 6.37 6.08
N TYR A 133 4.28 6.39 6.97
CA TYR A 133 4.60 5.27 7.84
C TYR A 133 3.74 5.38 9.08
N PHE A 134 2.84 4.42 9.28
CA PHE A 134 1.93 4.39 10.41
C PHE A 134 2.37 3.36 11.45
N GLU A 135 1.99 3.63 12.69
CA GLU A 135 1.84 2.62 13.72
C GLU A 135 0.37 2.54 14.13
N ILE A 136 -0.15 1.33 14.25
CA ILE A 136 -1.52 1.02 14.65
C ILE A 136 -1.45 0.20 15.93
N ASP A 137 -2.02 0.75 17.00
CA ASP A 137 -2.35 0.03 18.23
C ASP A 137 -3.72 -0.64 18.01
N CYS A 138 -3.67 -1.92 17.64
CA CYS A 138 -4.82 -2.72 17.26
C CYS A 138 -5.79 -2.93 18.43
N ARG A 139 -5.25 -3.17 19.64
CA ARG A 139 -6.06 -3.38 20.84
C ARG A 139 -6.70 -2.08 21.33
N GLY A 140 -5.93 -1.00 21.36
CA GLY A 140 -6.41 0.31 21.78
C GLY A 140 -7.21 1.06 20.71
N ARG A 141 -7.28 0.52 19.48
CA ARG A 141 -8.01 1.10 18.33
C ARG A 141 -7.51 2.52 18.01
N ARG A 142 -6.18 2.69 17.96
CA ARG A 142 -5.52 3.98 17.73
C ARG A 142 -4.48 3.88 16.62
N ILE A 143 -4.26 4.99 15.91
CA ILE A 143 -3.28 5.11 14.83
C ILE A 143 -2.41 6.35 15.02
N ALA A 144 -1.13 6.24 14.74
CA ALA A 144 -0.16 7.34 14.79
C ALA A 144 0.68 7.39 13.50
N PRO A 145 0.73 8.53 12.80
CA PRO A 145 1.70 8.72 11.73
C PRO A 145 3.09 8.93 12.34
N LEU A 146 4.02 8.01 12.04
CA LEU A 146 5.41 8.08 12.48
C LEU A 146 6.26 8.87 11.50
N THR A 147 5.97 8.78 10.20
CA THR A 147 6.61 9.60 9.16
C THR A 147 5.59 9.94 8.10
N VAL A 148 5.54 11.20 7.65
CA VAL A 148 4.68 11.66 6.55
C VAL A 148 5.54 12.34 5.50
N ILE A 149 5.50 11.80 4.29
CA ILE A 149 6.17 12.35 3.11
C ILE A 149 5.08 12.85 2.16
N LYS A 150 5.17 14.13 1.78
CA LYS A 150 4.35 14.75 0.75
C LYS A 150 5.20 14.93 -0.50
N TYR A 151 4.65 14.60 -1.66
CA TYR A 151 5.35 14.70 -2.93
C TYR A 151 4.79 15.84 -3.78
N ARG A 152 5.65 16.38 -4.65
CA ARG A 152 5.24 17.26 -5.75
C ARG A 152 4.75 16.40 -6.92
N LYS A 153 4.10 17.05 -7.90
CA LYS A 153 3.62 16.38 -9.13
C LYS A 153 4.72 15.64 -9.91
N ASN A 154 5.97 16.08 -9.82
CA ASN A 154 7.12 15.44 -10.47
C ASN A 154 7.73 14.29 -9.66
N GLY A 155 7.07 13.83 -8.58
CA GLY A 155 7.57 12.76 -7.71
C GLY A 155 8.66 13.19 -6.72
N SER A 156 9.16 14.42 -6.77
CA SER A 156 10.12 14.91 -5.77
C SER A 156 9.47 15.16 -4.40
N ILE A 157 10.24 15.00 -3.33
CA ILE A 157 9.77 15.24 -1.96
C ILE A 157 9.51 16.75 -1.77
N ALA A 158 8.24 17.10 -1.52
CA ALA A 158 7.82 18.45 -1.17
C ALA A 158 8.10 18.77 0.30
N LYS A 159 7.75 17.83 1.18
CA LYS A 159 7.93 17.93 2.63
C LYS A 159 8.05 16.52 3.20
N SER A 160 8.96 16.34 4.15
CA SER A 160 9.03 15.15 5.00
C SER A 160 8.93 15.58 6.45
N GLN A 161 8.15 14.86 7.25
CA GLN A 161 7.98 15.11 8.67
C GLN A 161 7.97 13.81 9.44
N THR A 162 8.88 13.70 10.41
CA THR A 162 8.91 12.64 11.41
C THR A 162 8.70 13.31 12.77
N PRO A 163 7.53 13.18 13.40
CA PRO A 163 7.29 13.74 14.72
C PRO A 163 8.29 13.17 15.74
N GLN A 164 8.76 14.01 16.68
CA GLN A 164 9.65 13.55 17.76
C GLN A 164 8.96 12.53 18.68
N GLN A 165 7.64 12.62 18.80
CA GLN A 165 6.82 11.71 19.58
C GLN A 165 5.59 11.30 18.75
N ALA A 166 5.27 10.01 18.79
CA ALA A 166 4.08 9.47 18.14
C ALA A 166 2.82 10.05 18.78
N LYS A 167 2.01 10.75 17.98
CA LYS A 167 0.71 11.25 18.42
C LYS A 167 -0.38 10.30 17.92
N TYR A 168 -0.99 9.58 18.85
CA TYR A 168 -2.09 8.67 18.53
C TYR A 168 -3.41 9.42 18.39
N PHE A 169 -4.20 8.95 17.44
CA PHE A 169 -5.58 9.33 17.21
C PHE A 169 -6.45 8.09 17.31
N TYR A 170 -7.64 8.22 17.89
CA TYR A 170 -8.61 7.12 17.86
C TYR A 170 -9.09 6.87 16.44
N ILE A 171 -9.18 5.59 16.09
CA ILE A 171 -9.69 5.19 14.79
C ILE A 171 -11.21 5.26 14.84
N VAL A 172 -11.78 6.10 13.99
CA VAL A 172 -13.23 6.28 13.85
C VAL A 172 -13.80 5.08 13.08
N PRO A 173 -14.88 4.43 13.54
CA PRO A 173 -15.54 3.34 12.80
C PRO A 173 -15.95 3.76 11.38
N ASP A 174 -15.90 2.82 10.44
CA ASP A 174 -16.23 3.03 9.02
C ASP A 174 -15.43 4.19 8.37
N SER A 175 -14.21 4.43 8.85
CA SER A 175 -13.25 5.35 8.23
C SER A 175 -12.13 4.60 7.51
N SER A 176 -11.35 5.29 6.67
CA SER A 176 -10.18 4.70 6.01
C SER A 176 -9.18 4.09 7.00
N GLY A 177 -9.03 4.69 8.19
CA GLY A 177 -8.19 4.14 9.26
C GLY A 177 -8.77 2.87 9.87
N ASP A 178 -10.10 2.73 9.87
CA ASP A 178 -10.79 1.53 10.36
C ASP A 178 -10.59 0.35 9.40
N TRP A 179 -10.80 0.57 8.11
CA TRP A 179 -10.54 -0.49 7.12
C TRP A 179 -9.07 -0.88 7.11
N LEU A 180 -8.15 0.09 7.17
CA LEU A 180 -6.72 -0.22 7.27
C LEU A 180 -6.42 -1.11 8.49
N ALA A 181 -6.95 -0.77 9.67
CA ALA A 181 -6.77 -1.60 10.85
C ALA A 181 -7.39 -3.00 10.68
N MET A 182 -8.57 -3.11 10.07
CA MET A 182 -9.20 -4.41 9.76
C MET A 182 -8.38 -5.26 8.77
N LEU A 183 -7.61 -4.63 7.88
CA LEU A 183 -6.74 -5.33 6.92
C LEU A 183 -5.49 -5.89 7.57
N VAL A 184 -4.89 -5.17 8.51
CA VAL A 184 -3.50 -5.45 8.95
C VAL A 184 -3.38 -5.89 10.40
N CYS A 185 -4.37 -5.61 11.24
CA CYS A 185 -4.34 -6.09 12.62
C CYS A 185 -4.55 -7.61 12.66
N PRO A 186 -3.78 -8.34 13.51
CA PRO A 186 -4.01 -9.77 13.72
C PRO A 186 -5.46 -10.03 14.14
N ARG A 187 -6.07 -11.07 13.55
CA ARG A 187 -7.37 -11.56 14.03
C ARG A 187 -7.13 -12.28 15.36
N SER A 188 -7.67 -11.73 16.44
CA SER A 188 -7.66 -12.33 17.77
C SER A 188 -8.46 -13.62 17.84
#